data_AF-A0A918JVM5-F1
#
_entry.id   AF-A0A918JVM5-F1
#
_cell.length_a   1.000
_cell.length_b   1.000
_cell.length_c   1.000
_cell.angle_alpha   90.00
_cell.angle_beta   90.00
_cell.angle_gamma   90.00
#
_symmetry.space_group_name_H-M   'P 1'
#
loop_
_entity.id
_entity.type
_entity.pdbx_description
1 polymer ?
#
loop_
_entity_poly.entity_id
_entity_poly.type
_entity_poly.pdbx_seq_one_letter_code
_entity_poly.pdbx_strand_id
1 'polypeptide(L)'
;MLIGFIFRGTIYRKVVKYKPLQQRSSYIVQDDDLINYIEVNSQKKTIKVEGIIKVGLFLTSKKLRFIYSKNHNNPNELIKSKTANCIGYASFFSSVCNYLFKKYHLNDWVAKPYKGLIYFFGKNLHLYFNSAFFKDHDFVIIENTITGQSFAVDPSINDYLFIDLVEKF
;
A
#
# COMPACT_ATOMS: atom_id res chain seq x y z
N MET A 1 17.91 6.77 -21.09
CA MET A 1 17.78 6.20 -19.73
C MET A 1 17.01 7.09 -18.73
N LEU A 2 17.05 8.43 -18.82
CA LEU A 2 16.33 9.32 -17.87
C LEU A 2 14.80 9.37 -18.07
N ILE A 3 14.33 9.32 -19.32
CA ILE A 3 12.89 9.43 -19.68
C ILE A 3 12.06 8.30 -19.07
N GLY A 4 12.58 7.06 -19.08
CA GLY A 4 11.88 5.90 -18.50
C GLY A 4 11.65 6.02 -16.99
N PHE A 5 12.57 6.69 -16.27
CA PHE A 5 12.45 6.88 -14.83
C PHE A 5 11.40 7.95 -14.47
N ILE A 6 11.30 9.03 -15.25
CA ILE A 6 10.35 10.12 -15.03
C ILE A 6 8.91 9.67 -15.37
N PHE A 7 8.73 8.91 -16.46
CA PHE A 7 7.41 8.47 -16.90
C PHE A 7 6.99 7.09 -16.39
N ARG A 8 7.80 6.46 -15.50
CA ARG A 8 7.54 5.09 -15.01
C ARG A 8 6.12 4.88 -14.52
N GLY A 9 5.60 5.81 -13.71
CA GLY A 9 4.25 5.70 -13.17
C GLY A 9 3.18 5.82 -14.25
N THR A 10 3.36 6.72 -15.22
CA THR A 10 2.42 6.90 -16.34
C THR A 10 2.43 5.69 -17.27
N ILE A 11 3.61 5.15 -17.59
CA ILE A 11 3.74 3.92 -18.40
C ILE A 11 3.10 2.76 -17.66
N TYR A 12 3.40 2.58 -16.37
CA TYR A 12 2.85 1.50 -15.54
C TYR A 12 1.32 1.52 -15.54
N ARG A 13 0.69 2.67 -15.27
CA ARG A 13 -0.77 2.80 -15.23
C ARG A 13 -1.48 2.58 -16.57
N LYS A 14 -0.75 2.67 -17.69
CA LYS A 14 -1.30 2.37 -19.03
C LYS A 14 -1.34 0.88 -19.32
N VAL A 15 -0.38 0.12 -18.80
CA VAL A 15 -0.18 -1.30 -19.17
C VAL A 15 -0.55 -2.26 -18.05
N VAL A 16 -0.55 -1.79 -16.80
CA VAL A 16 -0.92 -2.57 -15.61
C VAL A 16 -2.27 -2.10 -15.08
N LYS A 17 -3.15 -3.05 -14.78
CA LYS A 17 -4.46 -2.84 -14.15
C LYS A 17 -4.65 -3.75 -12.95
N TYR A 18 -5.32 -3.25 -11.93
CA TYR A 18 -5.62 -3.99 -10.72
C TYR A 18 -7.12 -4.29 -10.67
N LYS A 19 -7.48 -5.53 -10.36
CA LYS A 19 -8.88 -5.93 -10.15
C LYS A 19 -9.05 -6.40 -8.69
N PRO A 20 -9.69 -5.62 -7.81
CA PRO A 20 -9.98 -6.08 -6.45
C PRO A 20 -10.90 -7.29 -6.49
N LEU A 21 -10.61 -8.29 -5.65
CA LEU A 21 -11.43 -9.49 -5.50
C LEU A 21 -12.06 -9.56 -4.11
N GLN A 22 -11.29 -9.28 -3.06
CA GLN A 22 -11.74 -9.43 -1.68
C GLN A 22 -11.05 -8.43 -0.77
N GLN A 23 -11.83 -7.72 0.07
CA GLN A 23 -11.27 -6.86 1.11
C GLN A 23 -10.63 -7.73 2.21
N ARG A 24 -9.44 -7.33 2.68
CA ARG A 24 -8.77 -7.92 3.85
C ARG A 24 -9.19 -7.16 5.12
N SER A 25 -8.99 -7.80 6.26
CA SER A 25 -9.15 -7.14 7.56
C SER A 25 -8.18 -5.98 7.71
N SER A 26 -8.68 -4.83 8.15
CA SER A 26 -7.87 -3.68 8.56
C SER A 26 -7.46 -3.82 10.01
N TYR A 27 -6.29 -3.29 10.36
CA TYR A 27 -5.80 -3.28 11.74
C TYR A 27 -5.79 -1.86 12.29
N ILE A 28 -6.12 -1.75 13.58
CA ILE A 28 -5.95 -0.51 14.35
C ILE A 28 -4.52 -0.49 14.89
N VAL A 29 -3.86 0.65 14.76
CA VAL A 29 -2.55 0.88 15.37
C VAL A 29 -2.72 1.03 16.88
N GLN A 30 -2.07 0.17 17.64
CA GLN A 30 -2.17 0.10 19.11
C GLN A 30 -0.80 -0.10 19.78
N ASP A 31 0.19 -0.66 19.08
CA ASP A 31 1.53 -0.86 19.61
C ASP A 31 2.30 0.47 19.72
N ASP A 32 2.87 0.74 20.89
CA ASP A 32 3.54 2.00 21.20
C ASP A 32 4.78 2.25 20.32
N ASP A 33 5.53 1.21 19.94
CA ASP A 33 6.67 1.35 19.03
C ASP A 33 6.19 1.77 17.64
N LEU A 34 5.05 1.23 17.19
CA LEU A 34 4.44 1.61 15.92
C LEU A 34 3.92 3.05 15.95
N ILE A 35 3.21 3.43 17.02
CA ILE A 35 2.73 4.80 17.21
C ILE A 35 3.92 5.76 17.18
N ASN A 36 4.93 5.53 18.02
CA ASN A 36 6.11 6.38 18.11
C ASN A 36 6.86 6.45 16.77
N TYR A 37 6.98 5.32 16.05
CA TYR A 37 7.58 5.28 14.72
C TYR A 37 6.84 6.19 13.72
N ILE A 38 5.50 6.11 13.68
CA ILE A 38 4.68 6.97 12.81
C ILE A 38 4.82 8.43 13.22
N GLU A 39 4.71 8.73 14.51
CA GLU A 39 4.78 10.08 15.06
C GLU A 39 6.09 10.77 14.70
N VAL A 40 7.24 10.17 15.05
CA VAL A 40 8.57 10.75 14.81
C VAL A 40 8.86 10.96 13.33
N ASN A 41 8.39 10.08 12.46
CA ASN A 41 8.73 10.12 11.03
C ASN A 41 7.67 10.83 10.15
N SER A 42 6.59 11.35 10.73
CA SER A 42 5.51 12.07 9.99
C SER A 42 5.53 13.59 10.15
N GLN A 43 6.34 14.16 11.06
CA GLN A 43 6.23 15.54 11.57
C GLN A 43 6.42 16.71 10.56
N LYS A 44 6.64 16.46 9.25
CA LYS A 44 6.97 17.53 8.28
C LYS A 44 6.28 17.44 6.92
N LYS A 45 5.20 16.68 6.79
CA LYS A 45 4.58 16.40 5.47
C LYS A 45 3.13 16.87 5.38
N THR A 46 2.75 17.32 4.18
CA THR A 46 1.45 17.94 3.83
C THR A 46 0.25 17.14 4.33
N ILE A 47 -0.74 17.85 4.89
CA ILE A 47 -1.99 17.31 5.49
C ILE A 47 -2.94 16.68 4.45
N LYS A 48 -2.69 16.83 3.15
CA LYS A 48 -3.54 16.29 2.08
C LYS A 48 -3.40 14.76 1.96
N VAL A 49 -4.42 14.10 1.43
CA VAL A 49 -4.46 12.64 1.23
C VAL A 49 -3.23 12.11 0.47
N GLU A 50 -2.78 12.79 -0.59
CA GLU A 50 -1.58 12.38 -1.34
C GLU A 50 -0.30 12.52 -0.51
N GLY A 51 -0.27 13.49 0.41
CA GLY A 51 0.81 13.64 1.39
C GLY A 51 0.87 12.44 2.33
N ILE A 52 -0.29 12.03 2.87
CA ILE A 52 -0.42 10.85 3.73
C ILE A 52 -0.06 9.57 2.99
N ILE A 53 -0.46 9.41 1.73
CA ILE A 53 -0.05 8.28 0.89
C ILE A 53 1.48 8.20 0.80
N LYS A 54 2.14 9.32 0.46
CA LYS A 54 3.61 9.37 0.37
C LYS A 54 4.30 9.10 1.70
N VAL A 55 3.72 9.57 2.81
CA VAL A 55 4.22 9.26 4.16
C VAL A 55 4.09 7.76 4.41
N GLY A 56 2.90 7.17 4.22
CA GLY A 56 2.64 5.76 4.45
C GLY A 56 3.56 4.87 3.63
N LEU A 57 3.76 5.18 2.35
CA LEU A 57 4.67 4.46 1.46
C LEU A 57 6.11 4.52 1.98
N PHE A 58 6.60 5.71 2.30
CA PHE A 58 7.94 5.91 2.86
C PHE A 58 8.15 5.17 4.18
N LEU A 59 7.17 5.20 5.08
CA LEU A 59 7.25 4.50 6.36
C LEU A 59 7.24 2.98 6.18
N THR A 60 6.46 2.49 5.22
CA THR A 60 6.38 1.05 4.92
C THR A 60 7.70 0.54 4.37
N SER A 61 8.24 1.17 3.30
CA SER A 61 9.52 0.76 2.69
C SER A 61 10.72 0.98 3.60
N LYS A 62 10.71 2.03 4.43
CA LYS A 62 11.78 2.26 5.41
C LYS A 62 11.79 1.21 6.52
N LYS A 63 10.63 0.67 6.90
CA LYS A 63 10.51 -0.25 8.04
C LYS A 63 10.58 -1.72 7.65
N LEU A 64 9.96 -2.09 6.54
CA LEU A 64 9.79 -3.47 6.12
C LEU A 64 10.74 -3.84 5.00
N ARG A 65 11.18 -5.09 5.01
CA ARG A 65 11.85 -5.74 3.89
C ARG A 65 10.94 -6.83 3.31
N PHE A 66 10.74 -6.80 2.01
CA PHE A 66 9.85 -7.74 1.34
C PHE A 66 10.44 -9.15 1.32
N ILE A 67 9.60 -10.15 1.60
CA ILE A 67 9.93 -11.58 1.48
C ILE A 67 8.77 -12.35 0.81
N TYR A 68 9.10 -13.47 0.15
CA TYR A 68 8.14 -14.30 -0.58
C TYR A 68 7.56 -15.47 0.25
N SER A 69 7.83 -15.51 1.55
CA SER A 69 7.37 -16.58 2.45
C SER A 69 6.22 -16.11 3.36
N LYS A 70 5.62 -17.06 4.07
CA LYS A 70 4.62 -16.76 5.12
C LYS A 70 5.26 -15.85 6.17
N ASN A 71 4.52 -14.82 6.56
CA ASN A 71 4.95 -13.84 7.57
C ASN A 71 3.72 -13.36 8.34
N HIS A 72 3.97 -12.60 9.40
CA HIS A 72 2.97 -11.79 10.09
C HIS A 72 2.33 -10.82 9.10
N ASN A 73 1.07 -10.47 9.38
CA ASN A 73 0.32 -9.46 8.64
C ASN A 73 -0.28 -8.40 9.58
N ASN A 74 -0.11 -8.52 10.90
CA ASN A 74 -0.53 -7.51 11.85
C ASN A 74 0.54 -6.42 11.96
N PRO A 75 0.25 -5.15 11.65
CA PRO A 75 1.23 -4.06 11.74
C PRO A 75 1.85 -3.89 13.14
N ASN A 76 1.07 -4.18 14.19
CA ASN A 76 1.52 -4.12 15.58
C ASN A 76 2.61 -5.19 15.89
N GLU A 77 2.70 -6.25 15.08
CA GLU A 77 3.77 -7.25 15.14
C GLU A 77 4.89 -6.94 14.14
N LEU A 78 4.53 -6.45 12.94
CA LEU A 78 5.46 -6.15 11.86
C LEU A 78 6.46 -5.04 12.20
N ILE A 79 6.11 -4.11 13.09
CA ILE A 79 7.04 -3.11 13.60
C ILE A 79 8.28 -3.74 14.27
N LYS A 80 8.16 -4.96 14.80
CA LYS A 80 9.23 -5.73 15.44
C LYS A 80 9.92 -6.65 14.45
N SER A 81 9.16 -7.40 13.63
CA SER A 81 9.72 -8.39 12.70
C SER A 81 10.44 -7.78 11.49
N LYS A 82 10.06 -6.55 11.08
CA LYS A 82 10.67 -5.79 9.97
C LYS A 82 10.68 -6.50 8.61
N THR A 83 9.92 -7.58 8.45
CA THR A 83 9.81 -8.32 7.20
C THR A 83 8.35 -8.61 6.93
N ALA A 84 7.96 -8.61 5.66
CA ALA A 84 6.58 -8.85 5.25
C ALA A 84 6.50 -9.31 3.80
N ASN A 85 5.43 -9.99 3.44
CA ASN A 85 5.02 -10.20 2.05
C ASN A 85 4.01 -9.12 1.63
N CYS A 86 3.39 -9.24 0.45
CA CYS A 86 2.42 -8.26 -0.06
C CYS A 86 1.25 -8.03 0.91
N ILE A 87 0.77 -9.06 1.62
CA ILE A 87 -0.29 -8.96 2.62
C ILE A 87 0.17 -8.05 3.78
N GLY A 88 1.37 -8.32 4.32
CA GLY A 88 1.93 -7.52 5.41
C GLY A 88 2.29 -6.09 5.01
N TYR A 89 2.73 -5.88 3.77
CA TYR A 89 2.95 -4.55 3.21
C TYR A 89 1.63 -3.77 3.10
N ALA A 90 0.57 -4.39 2.56
CA ALA A 90 -0.75 -3.78 2.42
C ALA A 90 -1.38 -3.46 3.79
N SER A 91 -1.28 -4.37 4.75
CA SER A 91 -1.81 -4.14 6.10
C SER A 91 -1.03 -3.06 6.85
N PHE A 92 0.30 -3.05 6.78
CA PHE A 92 1.13 -2.02 7.40
C PHE A 92 0.86 -0.64 6.82
N PHE A 93 0.89 -0.53 5.49
CA PHE A 93 0.59 0.71 4.79
C PHE A 93 -0.81 1.25 5.12
N SER A 94 -1.85 0.41 5.01
CA SER A 94 -3.23 0.83 5.26
C SER A 94 -3.45 1.28 6.71
N SER A 95 -2.89 0.59 7.70
CA SER A 95 -2.99 0.99 9.11
C SER A 95 -2.27 2.29 9.40
N VAL A 96 -1.10 2.53 8.80
CA VAL A 96 -0.39 3.81 8.90
C VAL A 96 -1.22 4.95 8.31
N CYS A 97 -1.79 4.76 7.11
CA CYS A 97 -2.65 5.77 6.49
C CYS A 97 -3.89 6.07 7.34
N ASN A 98 -4.59 5.05 7.83
CA ASN A 98 -5.78 5.22 8.67
C ASN A 98 -5.47 5.94 9.99
N TYR A 99 -4.33 5.63 10.62
CA TYR A 99 -3.87 6.35 11.80
C TYR A 99 -3.66 7.84 11.49
N LEU A 100 -3.00 8.15 10.37
CA LEU A 100 -2.74 9.53 9.96
C LEU A 100 -4.02 10.27 9.53
N PHE A 101 -4.97 9.61 8.87
CA PHE A 101 -6.26 10.21 8.54
C PHE A 101 -7.01 10.65 9.80
N LYS A 102 -7.07 9.77 10.81
CA LYS A 102 -7.67 10.10 12.11
C LYS A 102 -6.94 11.25 12.80
N LYS A 103 -5.61 11.20 12.84
CA LYS A 103 -4.76 12.22 13.47
C LYS A 103 -4.98 13.61 12.88
N TYR A 104 -5.13 13.70 11.56
CA TYR A 104 -5.29 14.95 10.83
C TYR A 104 -6.75 15.31 10.53
N HIS A 105 -7.70 14.66 11.19
CA HIS A 105 -9.15 14.91 11.03
C HIS A 105 -9.66 14.76 9.58
N LEU A 106 -9.03 13.89 8.79
CA LEU A 106 -9.48 13.49 7.46
C LEU A 106 -10.40 12.26 7.54
N ASN A 107 -11.45 12.35 8.35
CA ASN A 107 -12.30 11.21 8.70
C ASN A 107 -13.08 10.63 7.52
N ASP A 108 -13.23 11.39 6.45
CA ASP A 108 -13.89 10.97 5.22
C ASP A 108 -12.99 10.07 4.36
N TRP A 109 -11.72 9.89 4.72
CA TRP A 109 -10.78 9.03 4.01
C TRP A 109 -10.53 7.73 4.75
N VAL A 110 -10.51 6.62 4.01
CA VAL A 110 -10.22 5.29 4.55
C VAL A 110 -9.30 4.52 3.62
N ALA A 111 -8.28 3.87 4.18
CA ALA A 111 -7.41 2.93 3.51
C ALA A 111 -7.86 1.49 3.81
N LYS A 112 -8.18 0.74 2.77
CA LYS A 112 -8.68 -0.64 2.84
C LYS A 112 -7.71 -1.57 2.10
N PRO A 113 -7.10 -2.56 2.76
CA PRO A 113 -6.31 -3.57 2.07
C PRO A 113 -7.21 -4.53 1.30
N TYR A 114 -6.79 -4.89 0.10
CA TYR A 114 -7.51 -5.78 -0.81
C TYR A 114 -6.57 -6.83 -1.38
N LYS A 115 -7.10 -8.05 -1.47
CA LYS A 115 -6.60 -9.09 -2.37
C LYS A 115 -7.18 -8.88 -3.76
N GLY A 116 -6.37 -9.00 -4.80
CA GLY A 116 -6.87 -8.96 -6.16
C GLY A 116 -5.93 -9.55 -7.20
N LEU A 117 -6.24 -9.24 -8.46
CA LEU A 117 -5.50 -9.70 -9.62
C LEU A 117 -4.80 -8.54 -10.31
N ILE A 118 -3.59 -8.79 -10.80
CA ILE A 118 -2.85 -7.86 -11.65
C ILE A 118 -2.97 -8.32 -13.10
N TYR A 119 -3.35 -7.39 -13.97
CA TYR A 119 -3.40 -7.58 -15.42
C TYR A 119 -2.30 -6.75 -16.08
N PHE A 120 -1.55 -7.36 -17.00
CA PHE A 120 -0.56 -6.69 -17.85
C PHE A 120 -0.98 -6.81 -19.31
N PHE A 121 -1.17 -5.68 -20.00
CA PHE A 121 -1.76 -5.62 -21.34
C PHE A 121 -3.06 -6.45 -21.46
N GLY A 122 -3.92 -6.37 -20.46
CA GLY A 122 -5.20 -7.10 -20.40
C GLY A 122 -5.08 -8.60 -20.10
N LYS A 123 -3.87 -9.14 -19.92
CA LYS A 123 -3.65 -10.54 -19.54
C LYS A 123 -3.44 -10.67 -18.04
N ASN A 124 -4.15 -11.59 -17.40
CA ASN A 124 -3.99 -11.88 -15.98
C ASN A 124 -2.59 -12.46 -15.71
N LEU A 125 -1.74 -11.73 -14.99
CA LEU A 125 -0.37 -12.14 -14.69
C LEU A 125 -0.31 -13.43 -13.85
N HIS A 126 -1.32 -13.66 -13.00
CA HIS A 126 -1.36 -14.80 -12.10
C HIS A 126 -1.50 -16.14 -12.84
N LEU A 127 -1.91 -16.15 -14.12
CA LEU A 127 -1.93 -17.35 -14.95
C LEU A 127 -0.54 -17.87 -15.33
N TYR A 128 0.49 -17.04 -15.19
CA TYR A 128 1.87 -17.38 -15.52
C TYR A 128 2.69 -17.86 -14.31
N PHE A 129 2.08 -17.94 -13.13
CA PHE A 129 2.74 -18.39 -11.90
C PHE A 129 2.08 -19.66 -11.35
N ASN A 130 2.88 -20.70 -11.12
CA ASN A 130 2.40 -22.00 -10.62
C ASN A 130 2.43 -22.12 -9.09
N SER A 131 2.85 -21.09 -8.35
CA SER A 131 2.91 -21.14 -6.89
C SER A 131 1.64 -20.56 -6.26
N ALA A 132 1.19 -21.15 -5.16
CA ALA A 132 0.04 -20.65 -4.40
C ALA A 132 0.25 -19.20 -3.90
N PHE A 133 1.51 -18.82 -3.66
CA PHE A 133 1.90 -17.49 -3.19
C PHE A 133 1.67 -16.39 -4.23
N PHE A 134 1.76 -16.72 -5.53
CA PHE A 134 1.57 -15.76 -6.63
C PHE A 134 0.20 -15.88 -7.31
N LYS A 135 -0.79 -16.51 -6.66
CA LYS A 135 -2.16 -16.64 -7.22
C LYS A 135 -2.95 -15.34 -7.19
N ASP A 136 -2.59 -14.44 -6.29
CA ASP A 136 -3.17 -13.12 -6.13
C ASP A 136 -2.10 -12.15 -5.63
N HIS A 137 -2.45 -10.87 -5.54
CA HIS A 137 -1.60 -9.84 -5.00
C HIS A 137 -2.39 -8.88 -4.12
N ASP A 138 -1.79 -8.49 -3.00
CA ASP A 138 -2.40 -7.59 -2.04
C ASP A 138 -1.95 -6.14 -2.28
N PHE A 139 -2.92 -5.24 -2.37
CA PHE A 139 -2.74 -3.80 -2.55
C PHE A 139 -3.75 -3.04 -1.68
N VAL A 140 -3.76 -1.71 -1.71
CA VAL A 140 -4.63 -0.89 -0.87
C VAL A 140 -5.44 0.07 -1.72
N ILE A 141 -6.73 0.13 -1.45
CA ILE A 141 -7.64 1.15 -1.99
C ILE A 141 -7.84 2.21 -0.92
N ILE A 142 -7.53 3.45 -1.26
CA ILE A 142 -7.78 4.63 -0.43
C ILE A 142 -8.95 5.37 -1.04
N GLU A 143 -10.01 5.55 -0.27
CA GLU A 143 -11.30 6.03 -0.75
C GLU A 143 -11.79 7.18 0.13
N ASN A 144 -12.33 8.22 -0.50
CA ASN A 144 -13.14 9.20 0.19
C ASN A 144 -14.60 8.72 0.23
N THR A 145 -15.13 8.51 1.43
CA THR A 145 -16.46 7.94 1.65
C THR A 145 -17.61 8.90 1.34
N ILE A 146 -17.33 10.20 1.17
CA ILE A 146 -18.34 11.21 0.79
C ILE A 146 -18.33 11.44 -0.73
N THR A 147 -17.16 11.63 -1.34
CA THR A 147 -17.04 12.00 -2.75
C THR A 147 -16.93 10.81 -3.69
N GLY A 148 -16.60 9.62 -3.17
CA GLY A 148 -16.32 8.42 -3.96
C GLY A 148 -14.96 8.44 -4.68
N GLN A 149 -14.17 9.51 -4.53
CA GLN A 149 -12.81 9.58 -5.08
C GLN A 149 -11.96 8.45 -4.51
N SER A 150 -11.22 7.72 -5.35
CA SER A 150 -10.37 6.66 -4.85
C SER A 150 -9.03 6.49 -5.58
N PHE A 151 -8.08 5.92 -4.85
CA PHE A 151 -6.73 5.64 -5.29
C PHE A 151 -6.38 4.19 -5.00
N ALA A 152 -5.83 3.49 -5.99
CA ALA A 152 -5.17 2.22 -5.73
C ALA A 152 -3.67 2.46 -5.53
N VAL A 153 -3.14 1.89 -4.44
CA VAL A 153 -1.75 1.99 -4.03
C VAL A 153 -1.21 0.60 -3.77
N ASP A 154 -0.06 0.29 -4.35
CA ASP A 154 0.65 -0.96 -4.11
C ASP A 154 1.97 -0.65 -3.39
N PRO A 155 2.02 -0.83 -2.05
CA PRO A 155 3.21 -0.51 -1.28
C PRO A 155 4.42 -1.38 -1.63
N SER A 156 4.20 -2.62 -2.10
CA SER A 156 5.31 -3.48 -2.55
C SER A 156 5.89 -3.00 -3.88
N ILE A 157 5.05 -2.57 -4.82
CA ILE A 157 5.49 -1.97 -6.08
C ILE A 157 6.16 -0.61 -5.85
N ASN A 158 5.70 0.18 -4.87
CA ASN A 158 6.41 1.40 -4.50
C ASN A 158 7.83 1.13 -4.01
N ASP A 159 8.01 0.11 -3.17
CA ASP A 159 9.32 -0.26 -2.61
C ASP A 159 10.32 -0.64 -3.71
N TYR A 160 9.87 -1.42 -4.71
CA TYR A 160 10.73 -1.87 -5.81
C TYR A 160 10.88 -0.87 -6.96
N LEU A 161 9.80 -0.16 -7.33
CA LEU A 161 9.72 0.63 -8.57
C LEU A 161 9.53 2.13 -8.31
N PHE A 162 9.39 2.56 -7.05
CA PHE A 162 9.12 3.96 -6.66
C PHE A 162 7.89 4.55 -7.39
N ILE A 163 6.84 3.74 -7.53
CA ILE A 163 5.55 4.13 -8.09
C ILE A 163 4.60 4.42 -6.93
N ASP A 164 4.19 5.67 -6.77
CA ASP A 164 3.34 6.07 -5.63
C ASP A 164 1.87 5.64 -5.79
N LEU A 165 1.35 5.66 -7.02
CA LEU A 165 -0.06 5.37 -7.32
C LEU A 165 -0.15 4.42 -8.52
N VAL A 166 -0.89 3.33 -8.34
CA VAL A 166 -1.11 2.33 -9.39
C VAL A 166 -2.43 2.53 -10.12
N GLU A 167 -3.42 3.20 -9.53
CA GLU A 167 -4.62 3.65 -10.23
C GLU A 167 -5.26 4.86 -9.53
N LYS A 168 -5.99 5.67 -10.30
CA LYS A 168 -6.85 6.75 -9.79
C LYS A 168 -8.23 6.55 -10.42
N PHE A 169 -9.28 6.64 -9.62
CA PHE A 169 -10.68 6.54 -10.04
C PHE A 169 -11.40 7.85 -9.71
#